data_AF-A0A939I685-F1
#
_entry.id   AF-A0A939I685-F1
#
_cell.length_a   1.000
_cell.length_b   1.000
_cell.length_c   1.000
_cell.angle_alpha   90.00
_cell.angle_beta   90.00
_cell.angle_gamma   90.00
#
_symmetry.space_group_name_H-M   'P 1'
#
loop_
_entity.id
_entity.type
_entity.pdbx_description
1 polymer ?
#
loop_
_entity_poly.entity_id
_entity_poly.type
_entity_poly.pdbx_seq_one_letter_code
_entity_poly.pdbx_strand_id
1 'polypeptide(L)'
;PAKSAGNVWNMPWPRPAAEAVVDAAVRIAEWAWSEHRMAGLFGLDALLTDDGRVFLNEINCRNQGTTEVSGVNQQLRGLPPFTVAHLAVLLGGRVDWLPDPDVFNAATIDAATSAAPGPYYLKLRHRGTHPVTVDGLRGPGIYQPVGGGLRWVGPGSHPAQAGPGQVLLATLPEPDVVCLPGAEIGTAEAITTADGPFETPHSLSAAGRRLLAALDHHLVPANAPEGKAS
;
A
#
# COMPACT_ATOMS: atom_id res chain seq x y z
N PRO A 1 -9.91 12.35 9.97
CA PRO A 1 -10.26 11.75 8.66
C PRO A 1 -9.08 10.97 8.07
N ALA A 2 -8.94 9.70 8.46
CA ALA A 2 -7.92 8.78 7.92
C ALA A 2 -8.52 7.49 7.34
N LYS A 3 -9.85 7.44 7.15
CA LYS A 3 -10.50 6.30 6.48
C LYS A 3 -9.97 6.23 5.05
N SER A 4 -9.41 5.08 4.68
CA SER A 4 -8.79 4.83 3.37
C SER A 4 -7.56 5.70 3.07
N ALA A 5 -6.83 6.14 4.10
CA ALA A 5 -5.60 6.91 3.93
C ALA A 5 -4.39 6.05 3.49
N GLY A 6 -4.46 4.73 3.60
CA GLY A 6 -3.39 3.84 3.18
C GLY A 6 -3.46 2.47 3.85
N ASN A 7 -2.43 1.65 3.64
CA ASN A 7 -2.28 0.35 4.28
C ASN A 7 -0.89 0.22 4.91
N VAL A 8 -0.81 -0.64 5.92
CA VAL A 8 0.44 -1.01 6.58
C VAL A 8 0.42 -2.50 6.92
N TRP A 9 1.56 -3.16 6.77
CA TRP A 9 1.68 -4.61 6.93
C TRP A 9 2.52 -5.06 8.15
N ASN A 10 2.88 -4.14 9.05
CA ASN A 10 3.62 -4.46 10.28
C ASN A 10 2.73 -4.55 11.54
N MET A 11 1.42 -4.40 11.38
CA MET A 11 0.45 -4.46 12.49
C MET A 11 -0.03 -5.90 12.66
N PRO A 12 0.34 -6.59 13.75
CA PRO A 12 0.02 -8.00 13.92
C PRO A 12 -1.48 -8.22 14.12
N TRP A 13 -2.02 -9.24 13.47
CA TRP A 13 -3.38 -9.71 13.66
C TRP A 13 -3.46 -10.66 14.86
N PRO A 14 -4.61 -10.74 15.56
CA PRO A 14 -4.89 -11.86 16.44
C PRO A 14 -4.78 -13.17 15.67
N ARG A 15 -4.07 -14.16 16.21
CA ARG A 15 -3.86 -15.45 15.54
C ARG A 15 -5.16 -16.14 15.08
N PRO A 16 -6.22 -16.22 15.91
CA PRO A 16 -7.48 -16.82 15.48
C PRO A 16 -8.11 -16.11 14.27
N ALA A 17 -7.94 -14.78 14.16
CA ALA A 17 -8.42 -14.02 13.02
C ALA A 17 -7.62 -14.31 11.75
N ALA A 18 -6.29 -14.39 11.85
CA ALA A 18 -5.42 -14.77 10.73
C ALA A 18 -5.74 -16.18 10.22
N GLU A 19 -5.91 -17.15 11.13
CA GLU A 19 -6.32 -18.52 10.81
C GLU A 19 -7.67 -18.55 10.09
N ALA A 20 -8.67 -17.81 10.60
CA ALA A 20 -10.00 -17.75 9.98
C ALA A 20 -9.98 -17.16 8.57
N VAL A 21 -9.17 -16.13 8.31
CA VAL A 21 -9.01 -15.56 6.96
C VAL A 21 -8.36 -16.56 6.01
N VAL A 22 -7.31 -17.27 6.45
CA VAL A 22 -6.62 -18.25 5.62
C VAL A 22 -7.50 -19.46 5.31
N ASP A 23 -8.23 -19.99 6.30
CA ASP A 23 -9.22 -21.06 6.08
C ASP A 23 -10.29 -20.63 5.05
N ALA A 24 -10.84 -19.42 5.21
CA ALA A 24 -11.82 -18.90 4.28
C ALA A 24 -11.24 -18.73 2.86
N ALA A 25 -9.98 -18.29 2.73
CA ALA A 25 -9.30 -18.18 1.45
C ALA A 25 -9.16 -19.54 0.74
N VAL A 26 -8.78 -20.59 1.47
CA VAL A 26 -8.68 -21.95 0.91
C VAL A 26 -10.05 -22.42 0.40
N ARG A 27 -11.09 -22.30 1.23
CA ARG A 27 -12.45 -22.73 0.87
C ARG A 27 -13.00 -21.97 -0.33
N ILE A 28 -12.75 -20.66 -0.39
CA ILE A 28 -13.14 -19.82 -1.54
C ILE A 28 -12.38 -20.23 -2.80
N ALA A 29 -11.07 -20.52 -2.70
CA ALA A 29 -10.27 -20.94 -3.84
C ALA A 29 -10.76 -22.27 -4.43
N GLU A 30 -11.03 -23.26 -3.57
CA GLU A 30 -11.56 -24.57 -3.97
C GLU A 30 -12.93 -24.45 -4.64
N TRP A 31 -13.83 -23.66 -4.04
CA TRP A 31 -15.15 -23.38 -4.62
C TRP A 31 -15.03 -22.65 -5.97
N ALA A 32 -14.24 -21.58 -6.05
CA ALA A 32 -14.09 -20.80 -7.26
C ALA A 32 -13.49 -21.61 -8.42
N TRP A 33 -12.55 -22.52 -8.12
CA TRP A 33 -12.01 -23.43 -9.12
C TRP A 33 -13.03 -24.49 -9.55
N SER A 34 -13.72 -25.13 -8.60
CA SER A 34 -14.66 -26.22 -8.91
C SER A 34 -15.88 -25.73 -9.69
N GLU A 35 -16.46 -24.60 -9.29
CA GLU A 35 -17.69 -24.07 -9.89
C GLU A 35 -17.44 -23.19 -11.12
N HIS A 36 -16.35 -22.43 -11.13
CA HIS A 36 -16.13 -21.38 -12.13
C HIS A 36 -14.83 -21.55 -12.93
N ARG A 37 -14.03 -22.58 -12.64
CA ARG A 37 -12.69 -22.76 -13.22
C ARG A 37 -11.81 -21.51 -13.08
N MET A 38 -12.03 -20.74 -12.02
CA MET A 38 -11.29 -19.52 -11.78
C MET A 38 -9.84 -19.86 -11.45
N ALA A 39 -8.92 -19.34 -12.25
CA ALA A 39 -7.48 -19.56 -12.09
C ALA A 39 -6.75 -18.22 -11.95
N GLY A 40 -5.65 -18.23 -11.19
CA GLY A 40 -4.85 -17.05 -10.92
C GLY A 40 -5.01 -16.55 -9.49
N LEU A 41 -5.02 -15.24 -9.30
CA LEU A 41 -5.00 -14.58 -7.99
C LEU A 41 -6.36 -13.95 -7.72
N PHE A 42 -6.75 -13.96 -6.45
CA PHE A 42 -7.84 -13.17 -5.92
C PHE A 42 -7.45 -12.54 -4.59
N GLY A 43 -8.12 -11.45 -4.25
CA GLY A 43 -8.00 -10.77 -2.97
C GLY A 43 -9.25 -10.96 -2.12
N LEU A 44 -9.07 -10.92 -0.81
CA LEU A 44 -10.15 -10.88 0.17
C LEU A 44 -10.05 -9.59 0.98
N ASP A 45 -11.13 -8.82 1.00
CA ASP A 45 -11.25 -7.67 1.89
C ASP A 45 -12.02 -8.12 3.13
N ALA A 46 -11.38 -7.98 4.30
CA ALA A 46 -11.91 -8.44 5.57
C ALA A 46 -11.95 -7.31 6.61
N LEU A 47 -12.97 -7.33 7.44
CA LEU A 47 -13.11 -6.47 8.62
C LEU A 47 -12.81 -7.30 9.87
N LEU A 48 -11.86 -6.83 10.67
CA LEU A 48 -11.58 -7.36 12.00
C LEU A 48 -12.31 -6.49 13.03
N THR A 49 -13.18 -7.08 13.83
CA THR A 49 -13.88 -6.40 14.93
C THR A 49 -13.04 -6.39 16.20
N ASP A 50 -13.37 -5.49 17.13
CA ASP A 50 -12.67 -5.36 18.41
C ASP A 50 -12.72 -6.64 19.27
N ASP A 51 -13.75 -7.48 19.09
CA ASP A 51 -13.90 -8.79 19.74
C ASP A 51 -13.19 -9.93 18.98
N GLY A 52 -12.40 -9.61 17.94
CA GLY A 52 -11.57 -10.56 17.21
C GLY A 52 -12.29 -11.36 16.13
N ARG A 53 -13.57 -11.06 15.81
CA ARG A 53 -14.28 -11.69 14.70
C ARG A 53 -13.86 -11.11 13.36
N VAL A 54 -13.90 -11.95 12.33
CA VAL A 54 -13.59 -11.57 10.95
C VAL A 54 -14.86 -11.63 10.11
N PHE A 55 -15.13 -10.55 9.37
CA PHE A 55 -16.20 -10.48 8.37
C PHE A 55 -15.60 -10.24 7.00
N LEU A 56 -15.87 -11.15 6.05
CA LEU A 56 -15.49 -10.95 4.65
C LEU A 56 -16.47 -9.97 4.00
N ASN A 57 -15.93 -8.90 3.42
CA ASN A 57 -16.70 -7.83 2.79
C ASN A 57 -16.69 -7.95 1.25
N GLU A 58 -15.57 -8.35 0.65
CA GLU A 58 -15.44 -8.43 -0.80
C GLU A 58 -14.47 -9.56 -1.22
N ILE A 59 -14.79 -10.22 -2.34
CA ILE A 59 -13.88 -11.10 -3.08
C ILE A 59 -13.51 -10.40 -4.38
N ASN A 60 -12.23 -10.10 -4.55
CA ASN A 60 -11.71 -9.42 -5.73
C ASN A 60 -11.01 -10.42 -6.66
N CYS A 61 -11.68 -10.88 -7.71
CA CYS A 61 -11.13 -11.83 -8.70
C CYS A 61 -10.23 -11.14 -9.75
N ARG A 62 -9.30 -10.30 -9.29
CA ARG A 62 -8.40 -9.49 -10.11
C ARG A 62 -7.20 -9.04 -9.28
N ASN A 63 -6.16 -8.53 -9.94
CA ASN A 63 -5.14 -7.73 -9.26
C ASN A 63 -5.78 -6.53 -8.56
N GLN A 64 -5.46 -6.32 -7.29
CA GLN A 64 -5.95 -5.20 -6.48
C GLN A 64 -4.97 -4.02 -6.57
N GLY A 65 -5.43 -2.80 -6.29
CA GLY A 65 -4.56 -1.61 -6.31
C GLY A 65 -3.41 -1.65 -5.30
N THR A 66 -3.50 -2.53 -4.30
CA THR A 66 -2.45 -2.77 -3.31
C THR A 66 -1.44 -3.84 -3.75
N THR A 67 -1.64 -4.48 -4.90
CA THR A 67 -0.84 -5.62 -5.35
C THR A 67 0.63 -5.27 -5.59
N GLU A 68 0.94 -4.05 -6.02
CA GLU A 68 2.33 -3.64 -6.25
C GLU A 68 3.09 -3.46 -4.93
N VAL A 69 2.50 -2.73 -3.98
CA VAL A 69 3.06 -2.54 -2.63
C VAL A 69 3.08 -3.87 -1.86
N SER A 70 2.09 -4.74 -2.05
CA SER A 70 2.07 -6.07 -1.43
C SER A 70 3.07 -7.04 -2.07
N GLY A 71 3.55 -6.77 -3.30
CA GLY A 71 4.69 -7.46 -3.91
C GLY A 71 5.95 -7.41 -3.05
N VAL A 72 6.14 -6.32 -2.29
CA VAL A 72 7.24 -6.18 -1.33
C VAL A 72 7.13 -7.24 -0.22
N ASN A 73 5.93 -7.59 0.25
CA ASN A 73 5.77 -8.66 1.26
C ASN A 73 6.26 -10.01 0.74
N GLN A 74 6.03 -10.29 -0.53
CA GLN A 74 6.47 -11.55 -1.14
C GLN A 74 8.00 -11.56 -1.24
N GLN A 75 8.61 -10.45 -1.68
CA GLN A 75 10.05 -10.31 -1.73
C GLN A 75 10.73 -10.41 -0.36
N LEU A 76 10.14 -9.82 0.69
CA LEU A 76 10.62 -9.94 2.07
C LEU A 76 10.60 -11.39 2.59
N ARG A 77 9.72 -12.22 2.02
CA ARG A 77 9.65 -13.67 2.28
C ARG A 77 10.52 -14.50 1.33
N GLY A 78 11.31 -13.87 0.45
CA GLY A 78 12.11 -14.56 -0.56
C GLY A 78 11.31 -15.15 -1.71
N LEU A 79 10.09 -14.65 -1.95
CA LEU A 79 9.19 -15.11 -3.01
C LEU A 79 9.14 -14.11 -4.18
N PRO A 80 9.01 -14.58 -5.43
CA PRO A 80 8.64 -13.74 -6.56
C PRO A 80 7.29 -13.03 -6.33
N PRO A 81 7.08 -11.83 -6.91
CA PRO A 81 5.78 -11.18 -6.85
C PRO A 81 4.66 -12.06 -7.41
N PHE A 82 3.53 -12.16 -6.71
CA PHE A 82 2.39 -13.02 -7.08
C PHE A 82 1.71 -12.59 -8.36
N THR A 83 1.90 -11.35 -8.82
CA THR A 83 1.55 -10.97 -10.20
C THR A 83 2.23 -11.88 -11.23
N VAL A 84 3.47 -12.33 -10.98
CA VAL A 84 4.17 -13.29 -11.85
C VAL A 84 3.48 -14.65 -11.82
N ALA A 85 3.08 -15.14 -10.62
CA ALA A 85 2.30 -16.37 -10.48
C ALA A 85 0.96 -16.29 -11.23
N HIS A 86 0.25 -15.17 -11.07
CA HIS A 86 -1.02 -14.91 -11.73
C HIS A 86 -0.87 -14.98 -13.26
N LEU A 87 0.10 -14.25 -13.82
CA LEU A 87 0.36 -14.24 -15.25
C LEU A 87 0.80 -15.61 -15.77
N ALA A 88 1.67 -16.32 -15.05
CA ALA A 88 2.10 -17.66 -15.42
C ALA A 88 0.91 -18.63 -15.54
N VAL A 89 0.00 -18.62 -14.56
CA VAL A 89 -1.20 -19.45 -14.58
C VAL A 89 -2.14 -19.07 -15.72
N LEU A 90 -2.39 -17.78 -15.94
CA LEU A 90 -3.26 -17.31 -17.02
C LEU A 90 -2.73 -17.64 -18.41
N LEU A 91 -1.42 -17.74 -18.57
CA LEU A 91 -0.76 -18.15 -19.81
C LEU A 91 -0.66 -19.69 -19.97
N GLY A 92 -1.31 -20.46 -19.11
CA GLY A 92 -1.31 -21.93 -19.13
C GLY A 92 -0.04 -22.57 -18.55
N GLY A 93 0.80 -21.77 -17.90
CA GLY A 93 1.97 -22.24 -17.16
C GLY A 93 1.60 -22.81 -15.78
N ARG A 94 2.63 -23.29 -15.08
CA ARG A 94 2.54 -23.78 -13.70
C ARG A 94 3.45 -22.97 -12.79
N VAL A 95 3.03 -22.83 -11.54
CA VAL A 95 3.81 -22.20 -10.47
C VAL A 95 4.35 -23.32 -9.58
N ASP A 96 5.63 -23.65 -9.75
CA ASP A 96 6.32 -24.76 -9.07
C ASP A 96 7.32 -24.29 -7.99
N TRP A 97 7.48 -22.98 -7.85
CA TRP A 97 8.37 -22.34 -6.88
C TRP A 97 7.67 -21.95 -5.57
N LEU A 98 6.35 -22.10 -5.48
CA LEU A 98 5.64 -21.94 -4.22
C LEU A 98 5.83 -23.19 -3.35
N PRO A 99 5.96 -23.04 -2.02
CA PRO A 99 5.95 -24.17 -1.10
C PRO A 99 4.64 -24.96 -1.17
N ASP A 100 4.66 -26.12 -0.53
CA ASP A 100 3.43 -26.88 -0.23
C ASP A 100 2.36 -25.95 0.40
N PRO A 101 1.07 -26.07 0.02
CA PRO A 101 0.02 -25.18 0.50
C PRO A 101 -0.08 -25.08 2.02
N ASP A 102 0.06 -26.19 2.75
CA ASP A 102 -0.06 -26.20 4.21
C ASP A 102 1.11 -25.45 4.85
N VAL A 103 2.32 -25.66 4.32
CA VAL A 103 3.53 -24.95 4.74
C VAL A 103 3.42 -23.45 4.43
N PHE A 104 2.92 -23.09 3.25
CA PHE A 104 2.73 -21.71 2.84
C PHE A 104 1.69 -20.99 3.71
N ASN A 105 0.59 -21.66 4.02
CA ASN A 105 -0.51 -21.14 4.84
C ASN A 105 -0.06 -20.93 6.28
N ALA A 106 0.62 -21.91 6.88
CA ALA A 106 1.18 -21.78 8.23
C ALA A 106 2.16 -20.59 8.33
N ALA A 107 3.10 -20.49 7.38
CA ALA A 107 4.04 -19.37 7.32
C ALA A 107 3.35 -18.01 7.11
N THR A 108 2.22 -17.99 6.41
CA THR A 108 1.42 -16.77 6.20
C THR A 108 0.72 -16.32 7.49
N ILE A 109 0.17 -17.26 8.27
CA ILE A 109 -0.40 -16.98 9.60
C ILE A 109 0.68 -16.46 10.55
N ASP A 110 1.85 -17.10 10.58
CA ASP A 110 2.96 -16.67 11.43
C ASP A 110 3.43 -15.26 11.07
N ALA A 111 3.57 -14.96 9.78
CA ALA A 111 3.91 -13.61 9.32
C ALA A 111 2.85 -12.58 9.73
N ALA A 112 1.56 -12.87 9.51
CA ALA A 112 0.46 -11.97 9.82
C ALA A 112 0.29 -11.69 11.33
N THR A 113 0.79 -12.59 12.19
CA THR A 113 0.70 -12.46 13.65
C THR A 113 1.98 -11.88 14.27
N SER A 114 2.98 -11.57 13.45
CA SER A 114 4.26 -11.01 13.90
C SER A 114 4.33 -9.50 13.67
N ALA A 115 5.06 -8.77 14.53
CA ALA A 115 5.36 -7.35 14.36
C ALA A 115 6.56 -7.11 13.42
N ALA A 116 6.74 -7.96 12.40
CA ALA A 116 7.86 -7.86 11.48
C ALA A 116 7.76 -6.59 10.60
N PRO A 117 8.89 -6.05 10.09
CA PRO A 117 8.85 -4.99 9.10
C PRO A 117 8.00 -5.38 7.90
N GLY A 118 7.10 -4.49 7.49
CA GLY A 118 6.26 -4.67 6.31
C GLY A 118 6.24 -3.41 5.47
N PRO A 119 5.85 -3.48 4.18
CA PRO A 119 5.61 -2.29 3.40
C PRO A 119 4.45 -1.48 4.00
N TYR A 120 4.39 -0.22 3.61
CA TYR A 120 3.23 0.61 3.78
C TYR A 120 3.05 1.51 2.58
N TYR A 121 1.84 2.00 2.40
CA TYR A 121 1.60 3.18 1.60
C TYR A 121 0.69 4.16 2.35
N LEU A 122 0.92 5.45 2.14
CA LEU A 122 0.12 6.54 2.66
C LEU A 122 -0.27 7.45 1.50
N LYS A 123 -1.56 7.59 1.26
CA LYS A 123 -2.13 8.53 0.30
C LYS A 123 -1.95 9.94 0.83
N LEU A 124 -1.30 10.76 0.03
CA LEU A 124 -1.04 12.16 0.31
C LEU A 124 -2.14 12.97 -0.36
N ARG A 125 -3.03 13.56 0.43
CA ARG A 125 -4.14 14.36 -0.07
C ARG A 125 -3.96 15.82 0.30
N HIS A 126 -4.38 16.70 -0.59
CA HIS A 126 -4.46 18.13 -0.30
C HIS A 126 -5.48 18.38 0.81
N ARG A 127 -5.04 19.00 1.91
CA ARG A 127 -5.86 19.26 3.11
C ARG A 127 -6.33 20.72 3.21
N GLY A 128 -5.86 21.59 2.33
CA GLY A 128 -6.24 23.01 2.30
C GLY A 128 -7.58 23.25 1.61
N THR A 129 -8.03 24.51 1.64
CA THR A 129 -9.31 24.97 1.08
C THR A 129 -9.21 25.63 -0.29
N HIS A 130 -7.99 25.86 -0.78
CA HIS A 130 -7.73 26.54 -2.05
C HIS A 130 -6.95 25.63 -3.01
N PRO A 131 -7.11 25.75 -4.33
CA PRO A 131 -6.30 25.01 -5.29
C PRO A 131 -4.80 25.29 -5.12
N VAL A 132 -3.97 24.26 -5.31
CA VAL A 132 -2.51 24.33 -5.19
C VAL A 132 -1.81 23.67 -6.37
N THR A 133 -0.56 24.03 -6.63
CA THR A 133 0.36 23.23 -7.44
C THR A 133 1.48 22.69 -6.55
N VAL A 134 2.22 21.70 -7.03
CA VAL A 134 3.38 21.13 -6.33
C VAL A 134 4.65 21.78 -6.87
N ASP A 135 5.43 22.43 -6.01
CA ASP A 135 6.67 23.11 -6.36
C ASP A 135 7.87 22.61 -5.54
N GLY A 136 9.08 22.74 -6.11
CA GLY A 136 10.33 22.39 -5.45
C GLY A 136 10.61 20.88 -5.33
N LEU A 137 9.74 20.02 -5.85
CA LEU A 137 9.98 18.58 -5.99
C LEU A 137 10.53 18.25 -7.40
N ARG A 138 11.35 17.20 -7.49
CA ARG A 138 11.92 16.71 -8.76
C ARG A 138 11.05 15.66 -9.49
N GLY A 139 9.78 15.53 -9.09
CA GLY A 139 8.89 14.47 -9.54
C GLY A 139 9.00 13.18 -8.70
N PRO A 140 8.42 12.06 -9.15
CA PRO A 140 8.44 10.80 -8.40
C PRO A 140 9.87 10.29 -8.12
N GLY A 141 10.09 9.71 -6.94
CA GLY A 141 11.37 9.12 -6.55
C GLY A 141 11.57 9.04 -5.04
N ILE A 142 12.81 8.86 -4.60
CA ILE A 142 13.15 8.68 -3.17
C ILE A 142 13.43 10.03 -2.53
N TYR A 143 12.75 10.28 -1.41
CA TYR A 143 12.85 11.48 -0.61
C TYR A 143 13.12 11.17 0.85
N GLN A 144 13.74 12.12 1.54
CA GLN A 144 13.90 12.10 2.99
C GLN A 144 13.18 13.31 3.61
N PRO A 145 12.24 13.10 4.54
CA PRO A 145 11.67 14.18 5.34
C PRO A 145 12.73 14.76 6.28
N VAL A 146 13.15 16.00 6.04
CA VAL A 146 14.19 16.69 6.83
C VAL A 146 13.82 18.17 6.99
N GLY A 147 13.93 18.70 8.21
CA GLY A 147 13.76 20.13 8.46
C GLY A 147 12.38 20.70 8.09
N GLY A 148 11.33 19.85 8.07
CA GLY A 148 9.98 20.25 7.69
C GLY A 148 9.69 20.26 6.18
N GLY A 149 10.62 19.79 5.35
CA GLY A 149 10.41 19.61 3.90
C GLY A 149 10.88 18.24 3.41
N LEU A 150 10.80 18.03 2.09
CA LEU A 150 11.21 16.79 1.42
C LEU A 150 12.50 17.01 0.64
N ARG A 151 13.57 16.33 1.06
CA ARG A 151 14.86 16.37 0.35
C ARG A 151 14.96 15.22 -0.64
N TRP A 152 15.24 15.53 -1.91
CA TRP A 152 15.52 14.52 -2.94
C TRP A 152 16.76 13.69 -2.58
N VAL A 153 16.63 12.38 -2.62
CA VAL A 153 17.72 11.41 -2.43
C VAL A 153 18.17 10.85 -3.77
N GLY A 154 17.22 10.45 -4.62
CA GLY A 154 17.53 9.83 -5.90
C GLY A 154 16.29 9.27 -6.60
N PRO A 155 16.45 8.78 -7.85
CA PRO A 155 15.36 8.09 -8.53
C PRO A 155 14.97 6.82 -7.78
N GLY A 156 13.70 6.43 -7.89
CA GLY A 156 13.18 5.19 -7.31
C GLY A 156 11.84 4.83 -7.92
N SER A 157 11.55 3.53 -7.94
CA SER A 157 10.33 2.96 -8.51
C SER A 157 9.76 1.83 -7.66
N HIS A 158 10.36 1.54 -6.51
CA HIS A 158 9.96 0.43 -5.66
C HIS A 158 10.20 0.74 -4.17
N PRO A 159 9.25 0.47 -3.25
CA PRO A 159 9.37 0.82 -1.82
C PRO A 159 10.63 0.27 -1.14
N ALA A 160 11.08 -0.91 -1.55
CA ALA A 160 12.29 -1.54 -1.01
C ALA A 160 13.60 -0.77 -1.33
N GLN A 161 13.56 0.21 -2.23
CA GLN A 161 14.71 1.08 -2.53
C GLN A 161 14.84 2.23 -1.53
N ALA A 162 13.79 2.53 -0.75
CA ALA A 162 13.84 3.55 0.28
C ALA A 162 14.63 3.03 1.50
N GLY A 163 15.72 3.71 1.84
CA GLY A 163 16.48 3.44 3.06
C GLY A 163 15.77 3.87 4.35
N PRO A 164 16.39 3.67 5.53
CA PRO A 164 15.80 4.06 6.80
C PRO A 164 15.41 5.55 6.85
N GLY A 165 14.13 5.82 7.15
CA GLY A 165 13.57 7.17 7.22
C GLY A 165 13.40 7.86 5.86
N GLN A 166 13.64 7.15 4.76
CA GLN A 166 13.32 7.61 3.41
C GLN A 166 11.96 7.07 2.98
N VAL A 167 11.37 7.72 1.99
CA VAL A 167 10.10 7.32 1.37
C VAL A 167 10.22 7.40 -0.14
N LEU A 168 9.60 6.47 -0.84
CA LEU A 168 9.27 6.63 -2.25
C LEU A 168 8.03 7.51 -2.34
N LEU A 169 8.13 8.63 -3.05
CA LEU A 169 6.96 9.39 -3.51
C LEU A 169 6.60 8.92 -4.91
N ALA A 170 5.47 8.24 -5.01
CA ALA A 170 4.88 7.78 -6.25
C ALA A 170 3.76 8.73 -6.71
N THR A 171 3.50 8.72 -8.01
CA THR A 171 2.33 9.38 -8.65
C THR A 171 2.17 10.86 -8.30
N LEU A 172 3.28 11.62 -8.20
CA LEU A 172 3.24 13.07 -8.01
C LEU A 172 2.70 13.78 -9.28
N PRO A 173 1.94 14.87 -9.14
CA PRO A 173 1.55 15.71 -10.26
C PRO A 173 2.78 16.34 -10.92
N GLU A 174 2.66 16.63 -12.22
CA GLU A 174 3.62 17.47 -12.94
C GLU A 174 3.63 18.91 -12.37
N PRO A 175 4.74 19.67 -12.51
CA PRO A 175 4.96 20.97 -11.86
C PRO A 175 3.89 22.08 -12.03
N ASP A 176 2.94 21.95 -12.96
CA ASP A 176 1.88 22.94 -13.20
C ASP A 176 0.46 22.38 -13.06
N VAL A 177 0.32 21.13 -12.61
CA VAL A 177 -1.00 20.52 -12.44
C VAL A 177 -1.68 21.06 -11.20
N VAL A 178 -2.83 21.70 -11.40
CA VAL A 178 -3.65 22.24 -10.31
C VAL A 178 -4.35 21.12 -9.56
N CYS A 179 -4.02 20.99 -8.29
CA CYS A 179 -4.63 20.07 -7.34
C CYS A 179 -5.74 20.80 -6.56
N LEU A 180 -6.98 20.37 -6.76
CA LEU A 180 -8.14 20.91 -6.03
C LEU A 180 -8.14 20.46 -4.55
N PRO A 181 -8.86 21.17 -3.65
CA PRO A 181 -9.08 20.72 -2.28
C PRO A 181 -9.53 19.25 -2.20
N GLY A 182 -8.85 18.46 -1.37
CA GLY A 182 -9.12 17.02 -1.21
C GLY A 182 -8.53 16.10 -2.29
N ALA A 183 -7.92 16.64 -3.36
CA ALA A 183 -7.27 15.84 -4.39
C ALA A 183 -6.13 14.99 -3.82
N GLU A 184 -5.93 13.79 -4.38
CA GLU A 184 -4.76 12.97 -4.12
C GLU A 184 -3.56 13.57 -4.89
N ILE A 185 -2.55 13.99 -4.15
CA ILE A 185 -1.30 14.58 -4.67
C ILE A 185 -0.28 13.48 -4.95
N GLY A 186 -0.39 12.33 -4.30
CA GLY A 186 0.48 11.20 -4.57
C GLY A 186 0.42 10.17 -3.47
N THR A 187 1.34 9.22 -3.53
CA THR A 187 1.46 8.16 -2.54
C THR A 187 2.86 8.14 -1.97
N ALA A 188 2.98 8.07 -0.65
CA ALA A 188 4.25 7.77 0.00
C ALA A 188 4.33 6.29 0.35
N GLU A 189 5.40 5.63 -0.04
CA GLU A 189 5.60 4.19 0.14
C GLU A 189 6.97 3.93 0.76
N ALA A 190 7.06 3.01 1.71
CA ALA A 190 8.33 2.52 2.23
C ALA A 190 8.14 1.20 2.97
N ILE A 191 9.22 0.67 3.53
CA ILE A 191 9.16 -0.40 4.53
C ILE A 191 9.09 0.25 5.91
N THR A 192 8.18 -0.21 6.76
CA THR A 192 8.03 0.29 8.13
C THR A 192 9.32 0.12 8.90
N THR A 193 9.77 1.20 9.53
CA THR A 193 10.72 1.15 10.64
C THR A 193 9.93 1.02 11.95
N ALA A 194 10.56 1.23 13.12
CA ALA A 194 9.86 1.27 14.40
C ALA A 194 8.67 2.26 14.41
N ASP A 195 8.76 3.35 13.62
CA ASP A 195 7.71 4.35 13.49
C ASP A 195 7.04 4.27 12.09
N GLY A 196 6.04 3.40 11.94
CA GLY A 196 5.20 3.33 10.73
C GLY A 196 4.35 4.59 10.52
N PRO A 197 3.64 4.75 9.38
CA PRO A 197 2.81 5.95 9.10
C PRO A 197 1.53 6.04 9.94
N PHE A 198 1.08 4.93 10.53
CA PHE A 198 -0.15 4.83 11.31
C PHE A 198 0.18 4.36 12.73
N GLU A 199 -0.52 4.90 13.73
CA GLU A 199 -0.43 4.46 15.14
C GLU A 199 -1.65 3.59 15.52
N THR A 200 -2.79 3.79 14.84
CA THR A 200 -3.99 2.94 14.91
C THR A 200 -4.60 2.82 13.51
N PRO A 201 -5.59 1.94 13.29
CA PRO A 201 -6.30 1.85 12.01
C PRO A 201 -6.97 3.16 11.54
N HIS A 202 -7.14 4.14 12.42
CA HIS A 202 -7.87 5.38 12.15
C HIS A 202 -7.07 6.65 12.44
N SER A 203 -5.80 6.53 12.84
CA SER A 203 -4.96 7.69 13.13
C SER A 203 -3.53 7.52 12.60
N LEU A 204 -3.00 8.64 12.08
CA LEU A 204 -1.60 8.74 11.67
C LEU A 204 -0.70 8.73 12.89
N SER A 205 0.49 8.15 12.76
CA SER A 205 1.54 8.29 13.75
C SER A 205 2.20 9.68 13.70
N ALA A 206 3.15 9.95 14.59
CA ALA A 206 4.00 11.12 14.50
C ALA A 206 4.80 11.15 13.18
N ALA A 207 5.27 10.00 12.68
CA ALA A 207 5.97 9.91 11.40
C ALA A 207 5.05 10.25 10.22
N GLY A 208 3.84 9.70 10.19
CA GLY A 208 2.83 10.02 9.17
C GLY A 208 2.47 11.51 9.16
N ARG A 209 2.27 12.12 10.33
CA ARG A 209 2.01 13.56 10.46
C ARG A 209 3.18 14.42 9.96
N ARG A 210 4.42 14.05 10.30
CA ARG A 210 5.64 14.75 9.82
C ARG A 210 5.76 14.68 8.31
N LEU A 211 5.44 13.54 7.71
CA LEU A 211 5.49 13.37 6.26
C LEU A 211 4.46 14.25 5.55
N LEU A 212 3.22 14.30 6.05
CA LEU A 212 2.19 15.20 5.49
C LEU A 212 2.61 16.67 5.63
N ALA A 213 3.10 17.07 6.80
CA ALA A 213 3.59 18.44 7.01
C ALA A 213 4.78 18.78 6.10
N ALA A 214 5.66 17.81 5.84
CA ALA A 214 6.77 17.98 4.91
C ALA A 214 6.30 18.19 3.47
N LEU A 215 5.25 17.48 3.04
CA LEU A 215 4.64 17.72 1.72
C LEU A 215 3.99 19.10 1.64
N ASP A 216 3.30 19.55 2.69
CA ASP A 216 2.61 20.85 2.67
C ASP A 216 3.57 22.02 2.38
N HIS A 217 4.85 21.90 2.72
CA HIS A 217 5.88 22.88 2.39
C HIS A 217 6.11 23.07 0.88
N HIS A 218 5.72 22.07 0.09
CA HIS A 218 5.84 22.05 -1.36
C HIS A 218 4.52 22.41 -2.07
N LEU A 219 3.46 22.71 -1.32
CA LEU A 219 2.18 23.10 -1.90
C LEU A 219 2.10 24.63 -1.98
N VAL A 220 2.09 25.15 -3.19
CA VAL A 220 1.98 26.59 -3.45
C VAL A 220 0.57 26.91 -3.95
N PRO A 221 -0.05 28.02 -3.50
CA PRO A 221 -1.34 28.44 -4.03
C PRO A 221 -1.29 28.58 -5.56
N ALA A 222 -2.26 28.01 -6.26
CA ALA A 222 -2.34 28.13 -7.71
C ALA A 222 -2.72 29.59 -8.05
N ASN A 223 -1.77 30.36 -8.59
CA ASN A 223 -2.00 31.73 -9.01
C ASN A 223 -2.56 31.78 -10.44
N ALA A 224 -3.76 31.25 -10.66
CA ALA A 224 -4.54 31.51 -11.87
C ALA A 224 -6.04 31.20 -11.65
N PRO A 225 -6.96 32.11 -12.05
CA PRO A 225 -8.35 31.72 -12.23
C PRO A 225 -8.42 30.68 -13.35
N GLU A 226 -9.37 29.76 -13.24
CA GLU A 226 -9.67 28.70 -14.21
C GLU A 226 -9.34 29.10 -15.65
N GLY A 227 -8.59 28.24 -16.34
CA GLY A 227 -8.23 28.44 -17.74
C GLY A 227 -9.45 28.78 -18.59
N LYS A 228 -9.35 29.88 -19.34
CA LYS A 228 -10.11 30.01 -20.57
C LYS A 228 -9.61 28.92 -21.51
N ALA A 229 -10.48 27.98 -21.86
CA ALA A 229 -10.24 27.10 -22.99
C ALA A 229 -9.87 27.95 -24.21
N SER A 230 -8.69 27.70 -24.78
CA SER A 230 -8.26 28.20 -26.09
C SER A 230 -8.74 27.28 -27.20
#